data_AF-G0UWM3-F1
#
_entry.id   AF-G0UWM3-F1
#
_cell.length_a   1.000
_cell.length_b   1.000
_cell.length_c   1.000
_cell.angle_alpha   90.00
_cell.angle_beta   90.00
_cell.angle_gamma   90.00
#
_symmetry.space_group_name_H-M   'P 1'
#
loop_
_entity.id
_entity.type
_entity.pdbx_description
1 polymer ?
#
loop_
_entity_poly.entity_id
_entity_poly.type
_entity_poly.pdbx_seq_one_letter_code
_entity_poly.pdbx_strand_id
1 'polypeptide(L)'
;MPVVPKRTAEALWLEQQRARSYEQHRKRVENQKPCVDNKTPSSLSLSNKRALMEQERRRCIDAENKRLVARMSAIMQRGGDVDNKEPWRYALGSRDAKHQRRGEQQRLAEENLKMLHRLENVKPVYRLEKWEIDRDKNEALVARISRYPYVPMFRKQKGDE
;
A
#
# COMPACT_ATOMS: atom_id res chain seq x y z
N MET A 1 81.11 33.35 -54.51
CA MET A 1 80.70 31.95 -54.28
C MET A 1 81.60 31.38 -53.19
N PRO A 2 81.10 30.93 -52.03
CA PRO A 2 81.95 30.28 -51.04
C PRO A 2 82.47 28.96 -51.63
N VAL A 3 83.78 28.78 -51.63
CA VAL A 3 84.44 27.57 -52.12
C VAL A 3 84.16 26.46 -51.10
N VAL A 4 83.37 25.46 -51.50
CA VAL A 4 83.08 24.32 -50.64
C VAL A 4 84.34 23.45 -50.59
N PRO A 5 84.92 23.19 -49.39
CA PRO A 5 86.09 22.36 -49.28
C PRO A 5 85.81 20.95 -49.81
N LYS A 6 86.78 20.37 -50.52
CA LYS A 6 86.66 19.02 -51.08
C LYS A 6 86.47 18.03 -49.93
N ARG A 7 85.43 17.20 -50.02
CA ARG A 7 85.12 16.20 -49.00
C ARG A 7 86.28 15.21 -48.89
N THR A 8 86.91 15.16 -47.72
CA THR A 8 87.96 14.19 -47.40
C THR A 8 87.32 12.82 -47.16
N ALA A 9 88.10 11.74 -47.39
CA ALA A 9 87.62 10.38 -47.18
C ALA A 9 87.08 10.15 -45.76
N GLU A 10 87.70 10.77 -44.76
CA GLU A 10 87.26 10.75 -43.36
C GLU A 10 85.89 11.40 -43.17
N ALA A 11 85.61 12.53 -43.83
CA ALA A 11 84.33 13.21 -43.74
C ALA A 11 83.19 12.38 -44.35
N LEU A 12 83.45 11.70 -45.48
CA LEU A 12 82.50 10.78 -46.11
C LEU A 12 82.22 9.56 -45.24
N TRP A 13 83.27 8.99 -44.63
CA TRP A 13 83.15 7.87 -43.72
C TRP A 13 82.33 8.23 -42.47
N LEU A 14 82.56 9.40 -41.89
CA LEU A 14 81.80 9.89 -40.75
C LEU A 14 80.32 10.13 -41.09
N GLU A 15 80.02 10.67 -42.27
CA GLU A 15 78.66 10.86 -42.77
C GLU A 15 77.94 9.52 -42.97
N GLN A 16 78.64 8.52 -43.53
CA GLN A 16 78.11 7.17 -43.70
C GLN A 16 77.87 6.47 -42.34
N GLN A 17 78.77 6.64 -41.39
CA GLN A 17 78.62 6.12 -40.03
C GLN A 17 77.39 6.72 -39.35
N ARG A 18 77.20 8.04 -39.47
CA ARG A 18 76.02 8.74 -38.94
C ARG A 18 74.72 8.26 -39.58
N ALA A 19 74.71 8.08 -40.90
CA ALA A 19 73.56 7.55 -41.61
C ALA A 19 73.19 6.14 -41.13
N ARG A 20 74.18 5.25 -40.96
CA ARG A 20 73.95 3.91 -40.40
C ARG A 20 73.43 3.95 -38.96
N SER A 21 74.00 4.78 -38.10
CA SER A 21 73.53 4.92 -36.72
C SER A 21 72.09 5.46 -36.67
N TYR A 22 71.76 6.39 -37.56
CA TYR A 22 70.41 6.95 -37.66
C TYR A 22 69.39 5.92 -38.13
N GLU A 23 69.72 5.11 -39.15
CA GLU A 23 68.87 4.01 -39.59
C GLU A 23 68.65 2.96 -38.48
N GLN A 24 69.70 2.60 -37.75
CA GLN A 24 69.59 1.68 -36.61
C GLN A 24 68.70 2.26 -35.50
N HIS A 25 68.84 3.55 -35.20
CA HIS A 25 67.98 4.24 -34.24
C HIS A 25 66.52 4.23 -34.67
N ARG A 26 66.23 4.57 -35.94
CA ARG A 26 64.85 4.51 -36.47
C ARG A 26 64.25 3.11 -36.35
N LYS A 27 65.01 2.06 -36.70
CA LYS A 27 64.56 0.68 -36.53
C LYS A 27 64.27 0.33 -35.07
N ARG A 28 65.05 0.86 -34.11
CA ARG A 28 64.79 0.64 -32.67
C ARG A 28 63.52 1.35 -32.19
N VAL A 29 63.28 2.57 -32.65
CA VAL A 29 62.08 3.35 -32.30
C VAL A 29 60.83 2.71 -32.90
N GLU A 30 60.89 2.28 -34.17
CA GLU A 30 59.77 1.63 -34.86
C GLU A 30 59.39 0.28 -34.21
N ASN A 31 60.38 -0.48 -33.74
CA ASN A 31 60.15 -1.75 -33.04
C ASN A 31 59.93 -1.60 -31.53
N GLN A 32 59.90 -0.37 -31.01
CA GLN A 32 59.71 -0.15 -29.58
C GLN A 32 58.25 -0.43 -29.21
N LYS A 33 58.03 -1.36 -28.27
CA LYS A 33 56.69 -1.65 -27.75
C LYS A 33 56.18 -0.47 -26.91
N PRO A 34 54.93 -0.04 -27.08
CA PRO A 34 54.35 0.99 -26.22
C PRO A 34 54.32 0.49 -24.77
N CYS A 35 54.75 1.32 -23.83
CA CYS A 35 54.76 0.97 -22.40
C CYS A 35 53.37 1.07 -21.77
N VAL A 36 52.46 1.81 -22.40
CA VAL A 36 51.09 2.04 -21.93
C VAL A 36 50.14 1.54 -22.99
N ASP A 37 49.21 0.67 -22.59
CA ASP A 37 48.15 0.19 -23.47
C ASP A 37 47.07 1.26 -23.58
N ASN A 38 46.99 1.90 -24.75
CA ASN A 38 45.97 2.90 -25.09
C ASN A 38 44.82 2.28 -25.92
N LYS A 39 44.72 0.96 -26.00
CA LYS A 39 43.60 0.32 -26.71
C LYS A 39 42.31 0.52 -25.93
N THR A 40 41.23 0.79 -26.66
CA THR A 40 39.89 0.84 -26.10
C THR A 40 39.56 -0.54 -25.50
N PRO A 41 39.18 -0.63 -24.21
CA PRO A 41 38.84 -1.91 -23.60
C PRO A 41 37.66 -2.54 -24.35
N SER A 42 37.84 -3.80 -24.74
CA SER A 42 36.92 -4.57 -25.61
C SER A 42 35.49 -4.69 -25.03
N SER A 43 35.36 -4.63 -23.70
CA SER A 43 34.07 -4.47 -23.06
C SER A 43 34.25 -3.70 -21.76
N LEU A 44 33.47 -2.63 -21.59
CA LEU A 44 33.11 -2.17 -20.26
C LEU A 44 32.31 -3.33 -19.66
N SER A 45 32.97 -4.18 -18.88
CA SER A 45 32.27 -5.22 -18.14
C SER A 45 31.20 -4.50 -17.33
N LEU A 46 29.94 -4.69 -17.71
CA LEU A 46 28.80 -4.25 -16.93
C LEU A 46 29.04 -4.81 -15.54
N SER A 47 29.45 -3.91 -14.65
CA SER A 47 29.90 -4.14 -13.28
C SER A 47 29.53 -5.54 -12.79
N ASN A 48 30.52 -6.41 -12.56
CA ASN A 48 30.32 -7.78 -12.04
C ASN A 48 29.36 -7.81 -10.84
N LYS A 49 29.26 -6.69 -10.11
CA LYS A 49 28.30 -6.45 -9.03
C LYS A 49 26.83 -6.62 -9.47
N ARG A 50 26.41 -6.13 -10.64
CA ARG A 50 25.02 -6.28 -11.12
C ARG A 50 24.68 -7.75 -11.41
N ALA A 51 25.60 -8.47 -12.06
CA ALA A 51 25.43 -9.90 -12.33
C ALA A 51 25.40 -10.71 -11.02
N LEU A 52 26.27 -10.38 -10.07
CA LEU A 52 26.32 -11.01 -8.75
C LEU A 52 25.04 -10.76 -7.95
N MET A 53 24.58 -9.51 -7.87
CA MET A 53 23.33 -9.15 -7.18
C MET A 53 22.13 -9.88 -7.77
N GLU A 54 22.10 -10.04 -9.10
CA GLU A 54 21.02 -10.76 -9.76
C GLU A 54 21.12 -12.28 -9.52
N GLN A 55 22.31 -12.84 -9.47
CA GLN A 55 22.54 -14.24 -9.08
C GLN A 55 22.12 -14.50 -7.62
N GLU A 56 22.46 -13.62 -6.70
CA GLU A 56 22.05 -13.71 -5.29
C GLU A 56 20.52 -13.62 -5.16
N ARG A 57 19.89 -12.68 -5.85
CA ARG A 57 18.43 -12.56 -5.88
C ARG A 57 17.77 -13.83 -6.41
N ARG A 58 18.28 -14.40 -7.51
CA ARG A 58 17.79 -15.68 -8.07
C ARG A 58 17.95 -16.81 -7.07
N ARG A 59 19.09 -16.90 -6.38
CA ARG A 59 19.36 -17.91 -5.36
C ARG A 59 18.37 -17.83 -4.18
N CYS A 60 18.03 -16.62 -3.73
CA CYS A 60 17.02 -16.42 -2.68
C CYS A 60 15.63 -16.90 -3.15
N ILE A 61 15.23 -16.51 -4.36
CA ILE A 61 13.95 -16.92 -4.95
C ILE A 61 13.88 -18.46 -5.07
N ASP A 62 14.93 -19.10 -5.57
CA ASP A 62 14.97 -20.55 -5.74
C ASP A 62 14.91 -21.30 -4.41
N ALA A 63 15.57 -20.79 -3.37
CA ALA A 63 15.49 -21.37 -2.03
C ALA A 63 14.07 -21.27 -1.45
N GLU A 64 13.41 -20.13 -1.64
CA GLU A 64 12.04 -19.94 -1.18
C GLU A 64 11.04 -20.79 -1.98
N ASN A 65 11.21 -20.89 -3.29
CA ASN A 65 10.41 -21.76 -4.16
C ASN A 65 10.54 -23.23 -3.74
N LYS A 66 11.75 -23.71 -3.46
CA LYS A 66 11.98 -25.07 -2.94
C LYS A 66 11.27 -25.28 -1.60
N ARG A 67 11.36 -24.31 -0.68
CA ARG A 67 10.67 -24.36 0.61
C ARG A 67 9.15 -24.40 0.44
N LEU A 68 8.61 -23.60 -0.47
CA LEU A 68 7.19 -23.56 -0.76
C LEU A 68 6.72 -24.90 -1.32
N VAL A 69 7.40 -25.44 -2.33
CA VAL A 69 7.08 -26.74 -2.93
C VAL A 69 7.12 -27.86 -1.90
N ALA A 70 8.14 -27.89 -1.03
CA ALA A 70 8.24 -28.87 0.05
C ALA A 70 7.08 -28.77 1.06
N ARG A 71 6.63 -27.54 1.38
CA ARG A 71 5.45 -27.35 2.24
C ARG A 71 4.16 -27.76 1.54
N MET A 72 3.98 -27.41 0.28
CA MET A 72 2.82 -27.80 -0.51
C MET A 72 2.73 -29.31 -0.65
N SER A 73 3.84 -29.99 -0.96
CA SER A 73 3.86 -31.46 -1.04
C SER A 73 3.55 -32.10 0.31
N ALA A 74 4.09 -31.57 1.41
CA ALA A 74 3.76 -32.04 2.76
C ALA A 74 2.26 -31.86 3.08
N ILE A 75 1.66 -30.72 2.71
CA ILE A 75 0.22 -30.47 2.87
C ILE A 75 -0.60 -31.45 2.01
N MET A 76 -0.20 -31.66 0.75
CA MET A 76 -0.88 -32.59 -0.17
C MET A 76 -0.80 -34.03 0.33
N GLN A 77 0.36 -34.48 0.82
CA GLN A 77 0.55 -35.82 1.39
C GLN A 77 -0.24 -36.01 2.70
N ARG A 78 -0.25 -35.00 3.57
CA ARG A 78 -0.93 -35.06 4.88
C ARG A 78 -2.43 -34.74 4.80
N GLY A 79 -2.91 -34.27 3.64
CA GLY A 79 -4.33 -33.96 3.38
C GLY A 79 -4.88 -32.78 4.19
N GLY A 80 -4.02 -31.93 4.76
CA GLY A 80 -4.41 -30.87 5.69
C GLY A 80 -4.74 -31.42 7.07
N ASP A 81 -3.78 -31.38 7.98
CA ASP A 81 -4.04 -31.62 9.40
C ASP A 81 -4.44 -30.30 10.06
N VAL A 82 -5.61 -29.81 9.69
CA VAL A 82 -6.28 -28.86 10.57
C VAL A 82 -6.88 -29.72 11.68
N ASP A 83 -6.53 -29.42 12.93
CA ASP A 83 -7.00 -30.06 14.18
C ASP A 83 -8.51 -29.84 14.44
N ASN A 84 -9.24 -29.57 13.36
CA ASN A 84 -10.66 -29.30 13.29
C ASN A 84 -11.37 -30.52 12.68
N LYS A 85 -10.91 -31.72 13.02
CA LYS A 85 -11.63 -32.97 12.81
C LYS A 85 -12.44 -33.26 14.08
N GLU A 86 -13.64 -33.80 13.92
CA GLU A 86 -14.49 -34.18 15.05
C GLU A 86 -13.71 -35.17 15.96
N PRO A 87 -13.76 -35.00 17.31
CA PRO A 87 -14.86 -34.45 18.11
C PRO A 87 -14.63 -33.03 18.67
N TRP A 88 -13.52 -32.36 18.37
CA TRP A 88 -13.16 -31.08 19.02
C TRP A 88 -13.99 -29.88 18.54
N ARG A 89 -14.73 -29.99 17.43
CA ARG A 89 -15.63 -28.94 16.91
C ARG A 89 -16.78 -28.55 17.85
N TYR A 90 -17.25 -29.46 18.71
CA TYR A 90 -18.51 -29.25 19.43
C TYR A 90 -18.37 -29.04 20.94
N ALA A 91 -17.25 -29.43 21.56
CA ALA A 91 -17.20 -29.55 23.02
C ALA A 91 -16.86 -28.25 23.77
N LEU A 92 -16.01 -27.38 23.22
CA LEU A 92 -15.44 -26.25 23.97
C LEU A 92 -16.00 -24.88 23.53
N GLY A 93 -16.05 -24.58 22.23
CA GLY A 93 -16.54 -23.27 21.75
C GLY A 93 -18.06 -23.04 21.88
N SER A 94 -18.86 -24.11 21.83
CA SER A 94 -20.34 -24.01 21.89
C SER A 94 -20.84 -23.68 23.29
N ARG A 95 -20.16 -24.17 24.34
CA ARG A 95 -20.54 -23.93 25.74
C ARG A 95 -20.29 -22.48 26.14
N ASP A 96 -19.17 -21.92 25.73
CA ASP A 96 -18.82 -20.51 25.99
C ASP A 96 -19.71 -19.56 25.17
N ALA A 97 -19.94 -19.85 23.89
CA ALA A 97 -20.86 -19.04 23.07
C ALA A 97 -22.31 -19.09 23.56
N LYS A 98 -22.77 -20.21 24.15
CA LYS A 98 -24.11 -20.32 24.73
C LYS A 98 -24.22 -19.58 26.07
N HIS A 99 -23.19 -19.64 26.92
CA HIS A 99 -23.15 -18.87 28.17
C HIS A 99 -23.09 -17.36 27.90
N GLN A 100 -22.23 -16.93 26.98
CA GLN A 100 -22.13 -15.53 26.56
C GLN A 100 -23.46 -15.02 25.99
N ARG A 101 -24.10 -15.78 25.08
CA ARG A 101 -25.44 -15.43 24.57
C ARG A 101 -26.49 -15.30 25.67
N ARG A 102 -26.46 -16.20 26.67
CA ARG A 102 -27.39 -16.12 27.80
C ARG A 102 -27.14 -14.90 28.68
N GLY A 103 -25.87 -14.55 28.93
CA GLY A 103 -25.51 -13.34 29.67
C GLY A 103 -25.95 -12.07 28.95
N GLU A 104 -25.70 -11.97 27.64
CA GLU A 104 -26.15 -10.84 26.83
C GLU A 104 -27.68 -10.74 26.79
N GLN A 105 -28.39 -11.87 26.70
CA GLN A 105 -29.85 -11.87 26.71
C GLN A 105 -30.43 -11.39 28.05
N GLN A 106 -29.80 -11.76 29.18
CA GLN A 106 -30.19 -11.26 30.51
C GLN A 106 -29.95 -9.75 30.62
N ARG A 107 -28.79 -9.28 30.18
CA ARG A 107 -28.47 -7.84 30.16
C ARG A 107 -29.48 -7.05 29.33
N LEU A 108 -29.79 -7.51 28.11
CA LEU A 108 -30.77 -6.88 27.23
C LEU A 108 -32.16 -6.86 27.89
N ALA A 109 -32.56 -7.93 28.58
CA ALA A 109 -33.84 -7.99 29.28
C ALA A 109 -33.92 -6.95 30.42
N GLU A 110 -32.85 -6.79 31.20
CA GLU A 110 -32.77 -5.78 32.25
C GLU A 110 -32.82 -4.35 31.70
N GLU A 111 -32.10 -4.09 30.60
CA GLU A 111 -32.10 -2.80 29.92
C GLU A 111 -33.49 -2.48 29.35
N ASN A 112 -34.15 -3.46 28.73
CA ASN A 112 -35.52 -3.33 28.23
C ASN A 112 -36.52 -3.05 29.35
N LEU A 113 -36.40 -3.71 30.51
CA LEU A 113 -37.27 -3.47 31.65
C LEU A 113 -37.10 -2.04 32.21
N LYS A 114 -35.86 -1.53 32.24
CA LYS A 114 -35.60 -0.12 32.60
C LYS A 114 -36.19 0.86 31.60
N MET A 115 -36.12 0.57 30.29
CA MET A 115 -36.73 1.39 29.25
C MET A 115 -38.26 1.39 29.36
N LEU A 116 -38.86 0.21 29.56
CA LEU A 116 -40.30 0.07 29.77
C LEU A 116 -40.76 0.92 30.97
N HIS A 117 -40.08 0.78 32.11
CA HIS A 117 -40.38 1.58 33.30
C HIS A 117 -40.28 3.07 33.04
N ARG A 118 -39.31 3.52 32.23
CA ARG A 118 -39.23 4.94 31.84
C ARG A 118 -40.42 5.34 30.98
N LEU A 119 -40.78 4.54 29.98
CA LEU A 119 -41.91 4.83 29.08
C LEU A 119 -43.24 4.89 29.85
N GLU A 120 -43.46 3.98 30.78
CA GLU A 120 -44.67 3.95 31.61
C GLU A 120 -44.78 5.15 32.54
N ASN A 121 -43.65 5.58 33.13
CA ASN A 121 -43.65 6.69 34.10
C ASN A 121 -43.52 8.08 33.45
N VAL A 122 -43.12 8.16 32.19
CA VAL A 122 -43.06 9.44 31.47
C VAL A 122 -44.49 9.92 31.23
N LYS A 123 -44.82 11.06 31.84
CA LYS A 123 -46.10 11.73 31.59
C LYS A 123 -46.10 12.28 30.16
N PRO A 124 -47.23 12.21 29.45
CA PRO A 124 -47.36 12.84 28.14
C PRO A 124 -47.09 14.34 28.27
N VAL A 125 -46.21 14.86 27.41
CA VAL A 125 -45.85 16.30 27.36
C VAL A 125 -47.08 17.15 27.02
N TYR A 126 -48.01 16.57 26.26
CA TYR A 126 -49.22 17.24 25.80
C TYR A 126 -50.42 16.81 26.61
N ARG A 127 -51.10 17.80 27.23
CA ARG A 127 -52.41 17.61 27.86
C ARG A 127 -53.48 18.01 26.85
N LEU A 128 -54.10 17.02 26.20
CA LEU A 128 -55.11 17.24 25.16
C LEU A 128 -56.26 18.13 25.66
N GLU A 129 -56.77 17.89 26.87
CA GLU A 129 -57.82 18.71 27.47
C GLU A 129 -57.44 20.19 27.58
N LYS A 130 -56.19 20.49 27.96
CA LYS A 130 -55.71 21.86 28.02
C LYS A 130 -55.63 22.47 26.62
N TRP A 131 -55.20 21.70 25.64
CA TRP A 131 -55.11 22.15 24.25
C TRP A 131 -56.48 22.42 23.64
N GLU A 132 -57.49 21.62 23.95
CA GLU A 132 -58.86 21.88 23.53
C GLU A 132 -59.38 23.18 24.14
N ILE A 133 -59.21 23.36 25.45
CA ILE A 133 -59.62 24.59 26.15
C ILE A 133 -58.87 25.83 25.62
N ASP A 134 -57.56 25.74 25.44
CA ASP A 134 -56.73 26.84 24.94
C ASP A 134 -57.09 27.16 23.48
N ARG A 135 -57.42 26.14 22.69
CA ARG A 135 -57.93 26.30 21.32
C ARG A 135 -59.28 27.02 21.30
N ASP A 136 -60.24 26.62 22.13
CA ASP A 136 -61.56 27.26 22.20
C ASP A 136 -61.44 28.75 22.60
N LYS A 137 -60.58 29.06 23.58
CA LYS A 137 -60.27 30.43 23.97
C LYS A 137 -59.66 31.22 22.81
N ASN A 138 -58.71 30.60 22.11
CA ASN A 138 -58.06 31.23 20.96
C ASN A 138 -59.06 31.46 19.82
N GLU A 139 -59.96 30.52 19.54
CA GLU A 139 -61.03 30.68 18.55
C GLU A 139 -61.97 31.84 18.90
N ALA A 140 -62.35 31.99 20.18
CA ALA A 140 -63.16 33.12 20.64
C ALA A 140 -62.42 34.47 20.50
N LEU A 141 -61.13 34.51 20.82
CA LEU A 141 -60.29 35.70 20.62
C LEU A 141 -60.18 36.06 19.15
N VAL A 142 -59.91 35.08 18.29
CA VAL A 142 -59.83 35.26 16.83
C VAL A 142 -61.15 35.81 16.28
N ALA A 143 -62.29 35.25 16.69
CA ALA A 143 -63.60 35.77 16.28
C ALA A 143 -63.81 37.23 16.70
N ARG A 144 -63.34 37.62 17.89
CA ARG A 144 -63.47 39.00 18.40
C ARG A 144 -62.56 40.00 17.70
N ILE A 145 -61.35 39.59 17.31
CA ILE A 145 -60.36 40.48 16.65
C ILE A 145 -60.49 40.45 15.12
N SER A 146 -61.19 39.47 14.56
CA SER A 146 -61.37 39.33 13.13
C SER A 146 -62.26 40.44 12.57
N ARG A 147 -61.80 41.07 11.47
CA ARG A 147 -62.57 42.08 10.73
C ARG A 147 -63.79 41.49 10.00
N TYR A 148 -63.72 40.21 9.65
CA TYR A 148 -64.74 39.46 8.92
C TYR A 148 -65.20 38.27 9.77
N PRO A 149 -66.43 37.75 9.58
CA PRO A 149 -66.94 36.64 10.37
C PRO A 149 -66.02 35.42 10.29
N TYR A 150 -65.43 35.05 11.43
CA TYR A 150 -64.53 33.91 11.56
C TYR A 150 -65.31 32.60 11.69
N VAL A 151 -64.94 31.60 10.88
CA VAL A 151 -65.48 30.23 10.95
C VAL A 151 -64.33 29.28 11.30
N PRO A 152 -64.41 28.54 12.41
CA PRO A 152 -63.40 27.54 12.76
C PRO A 152 -63.28 26.45 11.69
N MET A 153 -62.06 26.13 11.28
CA MET A 153 -61.75 25.16 10.20
C MET A 153 -62.18 23.71 10.50
N PHE A 154 -62.41 23.34 11.76
CA PHE A 154 -62.77 21.97 12.15
C PHE A 154 -63.77 21.96 13.32
N ARG A 155 -65.03 22.26 13.05
CA ARG A 155 -66.14 21.71 13.83
C ARG A 155 -66.88 20.72 12.94
N LYS A 156 -66.69 19.41 13.18
CA LYS A 156 -67.66 18.44 12.66
C LYS A 156 -69.00 18.86 13.24
N GLN A 157 -69.95 19.20 12.38
CA GLN A 157 -71.34 19.29 12.80
C GLN A 157 -71.68 17.94 13.43
N LYS A 158 -71.96 17.93 14.73
CA LYS A 158 -72.76 16.84 15.29
C LYS A 158 -74.08 16.95 14.54
N GLY A 159 -74.28 16.06 13.56
CA GLY A 159 -75.61 15.87 13.00
C GLY A 159 -76.52 15.51 14.15
N ASP A 160 -77.62 16.23 14.25
CA ASP A 160 -78.73 15.89 15.13
C ASP A 160 -79.34 14.58 14.63
N GLU A 161 -79.09 13.49 15.36
CA GLU A 161 -79.89 12.25 15.38
C GLU A 161 -80.19 11.89 16.84
#